data_AF-A0A3D4UK35-F1
#
_entry.id   AF-A0A3D4UK35-F1
#
_cell.length_a   1.000
_cell.length_b   1.000
_cell.length_c   1.000
_cell.angle_alpha   90.00
_cell.angle_beta   90.00
_cell.angle_gamma   90.00
#
_symmetry.space_group_name_H-M   'P 1'
#
loop_
_entity.id
_entity.type
_entity.pdbx_description
1 polymer ?
#
loop_
_entity_poly.entity_id
_entity_poly.type
_entity_poly.pdbx_seq_one_letter_code
_entity_poly.pdbx_strand_id
1 'polypeptide(L)'
;MRPLINLILALMLLSAVARGEELDTITQVDLRATVRVAHDQQAITLGDLARISGPQATALQKLAIDHAPEIRTGNWSMLELTGIREQLKNAIGVNYGAIALR
;
A
#
# COMPACT_ATOMS: atom_id res chain seq x y z
N MET A 1 37.77 24.98 23.26
CA MET A 1 36.42 24.40 23.50
C MET A 1 35.45 24.58 22.32
N ARG A 2 35.49 25.69 21.57
CA ARG A 2 34.65 25.90 20.36
C ARG A 2 34.77 24.87 19.21
N PRO A 3 35.94 24.28 18.88
CA PRO A 3 36.02 23.38 17.71
C PRO A 3 35.37 22.01 17.95
N LEU A 4 35.30 21.56 19.21
CA LEU A 4 34.66 20.29 19.59
C LEU A 4 33.14 20.33 19.39
N ILE A 5 32.51 21.46 19.73
CA ILE A 5 31.07 21.64 19.55
C ILE A 5 30.70 21.65 18.06
N ASN A 6 31.49 22.35 17.23
CA ASN A 6 31.28 22.38 15.79
C ASN A 6 31.45 20.99 15.14
N LEU A 7 32.40 20.19 15.64
CA LEU A 7 32.62 18.83 15.17
C LEU A 7 31.44 17.91 15.50
N ILE A 8 30.90 18.00 16.72
CA ILE A 8 29.72 17.25 17.15
C ILE A 8 28.49 17.64 16.31
N LEU A 9 28.29 18.94 16.07
CA LEU A 9 27.20 19.41 15.21
C LEU A 9 27.31 18.88 13.78
N ALA A 10 28.52 18.89 13.21
CA ALA A 10 28.77 18.36 11.87
C ALA A 10 28.53 16.85 11.79
N LEU A 11 28.95 16.08 12.82
CA LEU A 11 28.69 14.64 12.92
C LEU A 11 27.19 14.32 13.02
N MET A 12 26.42 15.11 13.78
CA MET A 12 24.97 14.94 13.86
C MET A 12 24.29 15.22 12.52
N LEU A 13 24.69 16.28 11.82
CA LEU A 13 24.15 16.62 10.49
C LEU A 13 24.50 15.55 9.44
N LEU A 14 25.72 15.01 9.47
CA LEU A 14 26.12 13.91 8.58
C LEU A 14 25.37 12.61 8.89
N SER A 15 25.03 12.33 10.15
CA SER A 15 24.22 11.17 10.53
C SER A 15 22.77 11.27 10.05
N ALA A 16 22.22 12.49 10.01
CA ALA A 16 20.88 12.76 9.50
C ALA A 16 20.81 12.69 7.97
N VAL A 17 21.91 12.99 7.26
CA VAL A 17 21.98 12.87 5.79
C VAL A 17 22.36 11.44 5.35
N ALA A 18 23.16 10.73 6.14
CA ALA A 18 23.46 9.31 5.92
C ALA A 18 22.24 8.42 6.20
N ARG A 19 21.37 8.84 7.13
CA ARG A 19 19.98 8.41 7.20
C ARG A 19 19.17 9.18 6.17
N GLY A 20 19.41 8.91 4.89
CA GLY A 20 18.36 9.07 3.89
C GLY A 20 17.23 8.13 4.29
N GLU A 21 16.39 8.56 5.23
CA GLU A 21 15.26 7.82 5.80
C GLU A 21 14.24 7.61 4.68
N GLU A 22 14.49 6.54 3.95
CA GLU A 22 13.56 5.46 3.62
C GLU A 22 12.18 5.89 3.12
N LEU A 23 12.15 6.23 1.83
CA LEU A 23 10.98 5.93 1.00
C LEU A 23 10.66 4.42 0.94
N ASP A 24 11.56 3.55 1.44
CA ASP A 24 11.35 2.10 1.59
C ASP A 24 10.37 1.72 2.70
N THR A 25 9.82 2.67 3.46
CA THR A 25 8.77 2.38 4.47
C THR A 25 7.36 2.37 3.90
N ILE A 26 7.14 3.00 2.74
CA ILE A 26 5.80 3.20 2.17
C ILE A 26 5.49 2.07 1.18
N THR A 27 4.32 1.46 1.33
CA THR A 27 3.78 0.52 0.36
C THR A 27 2.87 1.28 -0.62
N GLN A 28 3.22 1.27 -1.90
CA GLN A 28 2.41 1.86 -2.97
C GLN A 28 1.42 0.82 -3.50
N VAL A 29 0.16 1.24 -3.62
CA VAL A 29 -0.93 0.46 -4.19
C VAL A 29 -1.54 1.28 -5.33
N ASP A 30 -1.24 0.90 -6.56
CA ASP A 30 -1.77 1.54 -7.76
C ASP A 30 -2.95 0.71 -8.29
N LEU A 31 -4.17 1.24 -8.16
CA LEU A 31 -5.39 0.55 -8.58
C LEU A 31 -5.55 0.56 -10.10
N ARG A 32 -5.94 -0.58 -10.66
CA ARG A 32 -6.29 -0.69 -12.07
C ARG A 32 -7.70 -0.12 -12.27
N ALA A 33 -7.84 0.78 -13.23
CA ALA A 33 -9.14 1.37 -13.57
C ALA A 33 -10.18 0.33 -14.03
N THR A 34 -9.71 -0.78 -14.63
CA THR A 34 -10.58 -1.88 -15.07
C THR A 34 -9.81 -3.19 -15.01
N VAL A 35 -10.45 -4.23 -14.49
CA VAL A 35 -9.90 -5.59 -14.44
C VAL A 35 -10.88 -6.53 -15.12
N ARG A 36 -10.38 -7.33 -16.06
CA ARG A 36 -11.16 -8.38 -16.69
C ARG A 36 -11.00 -9.67 -15.92
N VAL A 37 -12.09 -10.19 -15.38
CA VAL A 37 -12.13 -11.49 -14.73
C VAL A 37 -12.59 -12.53 -15.75
N ALA A 38 -11.90 -13.68 -15.80
CA ALA A 38 -12.17 -14.70 -16.82
C ALA A 38 -13.36 -15.61 -16.49
N HIS A 39 -13.71 -15.74 -15.21
CA HIS A 39 -14.77 -16.60 -14.70
C HIS A 39 -15.47 -15.90 -13.53
N ASP A 40 -16.61 -16.43 -13.12
CA ASP A 40 -17.31 -15.97 -11.92
C ASP A 40 -16.37 -16.08 -10.71
N GLN A 41 -16.26 -15.01 -9.94
CA GLN A 41 -15.42 -14.97 -8.76
C GLN A 41 -16.21 -14.50 -7.54
N GLN A 42 -16.17 -15.31 -6.50
CA GLN A 42 -16.71 -15.01 -5.18
C GLN A 42 -15.74 -14.23 -4.31
N ALA A 43 -14.44 -14.28 -4.64
CA ALA A 43 -13.38 -13.59 -3.93
C ALA A 43 -12.43 -12.95 -4.93
N ILE A 44 -12.23 -11.65 -4.79
CA ILE A 44 -11.21 -10.88 -5.50
C ILE A 44 -10.21 -10.40 -4.46
N THR A 45 -8.92 -10.48 -4.78
CA THR A 45 -7.88 -9.93 -3.91
C THR A 45 -7.43 -8.56 -4.39
N LEU A 46 -6.83 -7.78 -3.49
CA LEU A 46 -6.23 -6.50 -3.88
C LEU A 46 -5.08 -6.71 -4.88
N GLY A 47 -4.42 -7.87 -4.89
CA GLY A 47 -3.42 -8.22 -5.90
C GLY A 47 -3.98 -8.36 -7.32
N ASP A 48 -5.25 -8.74 -7.45
CA ASP A 48 -5.94 -8.80 -8.74
C ASP A 48 -6.32 -7.39 -9.24
N LEU A 49 -6.59 -6.48 -8.30
CA LEU A 49 -7.08 -5.13 -8.56
C LEU A 49 -5.98 -4.08 -8.70
N ALA A 50 -4.82 -4.30 -8.09
CA ALA A 50 -3.78 -3.29 -8.00
C ALA A 50 -2.39 -3.84 -8.33
N ARG A 51 -1.50 -2.95 -8.75
CA ARG A 51 -0.07 -3.19 -8.66
C ARG A 51 0.39 -2.73 -7.27
N ILE A 52 1.05 -3.62 -6.54
CA ILE A 52 1.48 -3.34 -5.16
C ILE A 52 2.99 -3.48 -5.07
N SER A 53 3.65 -2.47 -4.50
CA SER A 53 5.10 -2.47 -4.29
C SER A 53 5.46 -1.89 -2.92
N GLY A 54 6.52 -2.43 -2.32
CA GLY A 54 6.99 -2.03 -0.99
C GLY A 54 6.84 -3.14 0.06
N PRO A 55 7.15 -2.83 1.33
CA PRO A 55 7.33 -3.84 2.38
C PRO A 55 6.09 -4.70 2.68
N GLN A 56 4.89 -4.12 2.53
CA GLN A 56 3.63 -4.80 2.84
C GLN A 56 2.99 -5.47 1.62
N ALA A 57 3.67 -5.49 0.46
CA ALA A 57 3.09 -5.95 -0.80
C ALA A 57 2.55 -7.38 -0.72
N THR A 58 3.30 -8.31 -0.14
CA THR A 58 2.88 -9.72 -0.01
C THR A 58 1.63 -9.90 0.85
N ALA A 59 1.50 -9.11 1.92
CA ALA A 59 0.33 -9.15 2.80
C ALA A 59 -0.89 -8.55 2.09
N LEU A 60 -0.71 -7.40 1.44
CA LEU A 60 -1.78 -6.72 0.71
C LEU A 60 -2.24 -7.49 -0.53
N GLN A 61 -1.36 -8.17 -1.25
CA GLN A 61 -1.73 -8.98 -2.42
C GLN A 61 -2.73 -10.09 -2.07
N LYS A 62 -2.68 -10.61 -0.83
CA LYS A 62 -3.57 -11.68 -0.36
C LYS A 62 -4.83 -11.16 0.32
N LEU A 63 -4.96 -9.84 0.48
CA LEU A 63 -6.12 -9.24 1.13
C LEU A 63 -7.33 -9.43 0.23
N ALA A 64 -8.31 -10.20 0.71
CA ALA A 64 -9.61 -10.33 0.06
C ALA A 64 -10.35 -9.00 0.16
N ILE A 65 -10.91 -8.57 -0.97
CA ILE A 65 -11.75 -7.39 -1.06
C ILE A 65 -13.21 -7.84 -1.08
N ASP A 66 -13.94 -7.47 -0.04
CA ASP A 66 -15.36 -7.75 0.05
C ASP A 66 -16.08 -6.95 -1.04
N HIS A 67 -16.83 -7.65 -1.88
CA HIS A 67 -17.61 -7.06 -2.95
C HIS A 67 -18.97 -7.74 -3.02
N ALA A 68 -20.02 -6.92 -2.98
CA ALA A 68 -21.39 -7.35 -3.15
C ALA A 68 -22.05 -6.44 -4.20
N PRO A 69 -22.70 -6.99 -5.23
CA PRO A 69 -22.94 -8.41 -5.50
C PRO A 69 -21.71 -9.18 -6.02
N GLU A 70 -21.78 -10.51 -6.00
CA GLU A 70 -20.82 -11.45 -6.60
C GLU A 70 -20.47 -11.04 -8.05
N ILE A 71 -19.19 -11.14 -8.41
CA ILE A 71 -18.73 -10.79 -9.76
C ILE A 71 -19.05 -11.96 -10.70
N ARG A 72 -19.98 -11.69 -11.61
CA ARG A 72 -20.46 -12.66 -12.60
C ARG A 72 -19.98 -12.30 -14.00
N THR A 73 -19.67 -13.32 -14.77
CA THR A 73 -19.24 -13.23 -16.15
C THR A 73 -20.29 -12.50 -16.99
N GLY A 74 -19.84 -11.55 -17.79
CA GLY A 74 -20.72 -10.75 -18.65
C GLY A 74 -21.34 -9.52 -17.98
N ASN A 75 -21.13 -9.32 -16.68
CA ASN A 75 -21.57 -8.13 -15.95
C ASN A 75 -20.40 -7.22 -15.59
N TRP A 76 -20.69 -5.93 -15.48
CA TRP A 76 -19.79 -4.95 -14.88
C TRP A 76 -20.10 -4.83 -13.40
N SER A 77 -19.06 -4.94 -12.58
CA SER A 77 -19.14 -4.64 -11.15
C SER A 77 -18.26 -3.44 -10.84
N MET A 78 -18.83 -2.46 -10.14
CA MET A 78 -18.11 -1.27 -9.70
C MET A 78 -17.60 -1.50 -8.28
N LEU A 79 -16.30 -1.26 -8.06
CA LEU A 79 -15.69 -1.24 -6.74
C LEU A 79 -15.37 0.20 -6.38
N GLU A 80 -15.93 0.68 -5.27
CA GLU A 80 -15.68 2.04 -4.81
C GLU A 80 -14.35 2.12 -4.05
N LEU A 81 -13.55 3.14 -4.39
CA LEU A 81 -12.29 3.43 -3.73
C LEU A 81 -12.46 3.61 -2.22
N THR A 82 -13.57 4.24 -1.80
CA THR A 82 -13.90 4.44 -0.39
C THR A 82 -14.08 3.10 0.34
N GLY A 83 -14.74 2.13 -0.30
CA GLY A 83 -14.90 0.78 0.25
C GLY A 83 -13.56 0.06 0.41
N ILE A 84 -12.69 0.15 -0.60
CA ILE A 84 -11.33 -0.43 -0.56
C ILE A 84 -10.50 0.20 0.57
N ARG A 85 -10.60 1.52 0.77
CA ARG A 85 -9.89 2.22 1.86
C ARG A 85 -10.32 1.74 3.24
N GLU A 86 -11.62 1.63 3.48
CA GLU A 86 -12.14 1.15 4.76
C GLU A 86 -11.70 -0.29 5.04
N GLN A 87 -11.72 -1.17 4.03
CA GLN A 87 -11.23 -2.53 4.17
C GLN A 87 -9.73 -2.58 4.49
N LEU A 88 -8.92 -1.75 3.84
CA LEU A 88 -7.48 -1.64 4.13
C LEU A 88 -7.20 -1.13 5.54
N LYS A 89 -8.01 -0.18 6.02
CA LYS A 89 -7.90 0.36 7.37
C LYS A 89 -8.23 -0.68 8.45
N ASN A 90 -9.16 -1.58 8.14
CA ASN A 90 -9.60 -2.64 9.05
C ASN A 90 -8.80 -3.95 8.92
N ALA A 91 -7.89 -4.04 7.95
CA ALA A 91 -7.10 -5.24 7.69
C ALA A 91 -6.07 -5.51 8.81
N ILE A 92 -6.13 -6.70 9.39
CA ILE A 92 -5.22 -7.13 10.45
C ILE A 92 -3.82 -7.34 9.86
N GLY A 93 -2.79 -6.81 10.53
CA GLY A 93 -1.39 -6.94 10.09
C GLY A 93 -1.01 -5.99 8.95
N VAL A 94 -1.89 -5.04 8.61
CA VAL A 94 -1.63 -3.98 7.64
C VAL A 94 -1.48 -2.66 8.38
N ASN A 95 -0.34 -2.00 8.20
CA ASN A 95 -0.15 -0.62 8.64
C ASN A 95 -0.66 0.33 7.55
N TYR A 96 -1.93 0.75 7.67
CA TYR A 96 -2.57 1.65 6.73
C TYR A 96 -1.87 3.02 6.60
N GLY A 97 -1.28 3.54 7.68
CA GLY A 97 -0.55 4.82 7.66
C GLY A 97 0.70 4.80 6.77
N ALA A 98 1.19 3.60 6.43
CA ALA A 98 2.31 3.38 5.53
C ALA A 98 1.86 2.93 4.13
N ILE A 99 0.62 3.20 3.73
CA ILE A 99 0.09 2.87 2.40
C ILE A 99 -0.22 4.15 1.62
N ALA A 100 0.33 4.24 0.41
CA ALA A 100 -0.07 5.24 -0.57
C ALA A 100 -0.99 4.58 -1.61
N LEU A 101 -2.29 4.88 -1.53
CA LEU A 101 -3.30 4.40 -2.48
C LEU A 101 -3.46 5.40 -3.63
N ARG A 102 -3.24 4.95 -4.86
CA ARG A 102 -3.24 5.77 -6.08
C ARG A 102 -4.17 5.19 -7.14
#